data_AF-A0AAV9ZT01-F1
#
_entry.id   AF-A0AAV9ZT01-F1
#
_cell.length_a   1.000
_cell.length_b   1.000
_cell.length_c   1.000
_cell.angle_alpha   90.00
_cell.angle_beta   90.00
_cell.angle_gamma   90.00
#
_symmetry.space_group_name_H-M   'P 1'
#
loop_
_entity.id
_entity.type
_entity.pdbx_description
1 polymer ?
#
loop_
_entity_poly.entity_id
_entity_poly.type
_entity_poly.pdbx_seq_one_letter_code
_entity_poly.pdbx_strand_id
1 'polypeptide(L)'
;MVSYSILSIISRHMDNDKLFSLRKPLPNASWYEKWMLFYNVAKRNMAVFKAYKNGQYTSIRGCHNMKCRELRRPKDIKRCGSCHQMNYCSTECQSVDWKEGHRDICHRLRPLRLEYDHPTLRERSFITALAHHEHEASILDLCLKKISFMHTHPDEAYYILFDYTSTHSVPLIRSVQQPPRLRTSPSNAMLAQWEDQVNRAAHSEGRMELLVVVFGDGKSTYRRMVPLRSPTSIIQTGLRRIADSLQADVEHSKVDIRKEVENLLARRRELGEHALEWEGVQTE
;
A
#
# COMPACT_ATOMS: atom_id res chain seq x y z
N MET A 1 -5.11 -0.79 14.57
CA MET A 1 -5.44 -1.70 13.46
C MET A 1 -6.18 -2.90 14.03
N VAL A 2 -7.27 -3.35 13.39
CA VAL A 2 -7.85 -4.67 13.70
C VAL A 2 -7.18 -5.69 12.78
N SER A 3 -6.34 -6.57 13.35
CA SER A 3 -5.52 -7.51 12.59
C SER A 3 -6.36 -8.66 12.00
N TYR A 4 -5.78 -9.42 11.07
CA TYR A 4 -6.41 -10.63 10.52
C TYR A 4 -6.87 -11.57 11.64
N SER A 5 -6.01 -11.80 12.64
CA SER A 5 -6.29 -12.72 13.75
C SER A 5 -7.50 -12.27 14.57
N ILE A 6 -7.59 -10.97 14.85
CA ILE A 6 -8.75 -10.38 15.54
C ILE A 6 -10.00 -10.50 14.66
N LEU A 7 -9.94 -10.11 13.38
CA LEU A 7 -11.07 -10.21 12.45
C LEU A 7 -11.53 -11.66 12.27
N SER A 8 -10.64 -12.64 12.34
CA SER A 8 -10.99 -14.06 12.26
C SER A 8 -11.67 -14.60 13.51
N ILE A 9 -11.40 -14.03 14.69
CA ILE A 9 -12.17 -14.34 15.91
C ILE A 9 -13.52 -13.68 15.79
N ILE A 10 -13.51 -12.38 15.53
CA ILE A 10 -14.69 -11.55 15.35
C ILE A 10 -15.64 -12.18 14.33
N SER A 11 -15.18 -12.57 13.14
CA SER A 11 -16.03 -13.12 12.07
C SER A 11 -16.76 -14.40 12.48
N ARG A 12 -16.21 -15.21 13.39
CA ARG A 12 -16.86 -16.44 13.89
C ARG A 12 -18.00 -16.15 14.86
N HIS A 13 -18.01 -14.95 15.46
CA HIS A 13 -18.99 -14.54 16.46
C HIS A 13 -19.92 -13.42 15.95
N MET A 14 -19.56 -12.77 14.83
CA MET A 14 -20.27 -11.62 14.25
C MET A 14 -21.44 -11.96 13.32
N ASP A 15 -21.63 -13.22 12.90
CA ASP A 15 -22.81 -13.58 12.09
C ASP A 15 -24.14 -13.41 12.85
N ASN A 16 -24.07 -13.07 14.14
CA ASN A 16 -25.18 -12.51 14.89
C ASN A 16 -24.99 -10.99 15.08
N ASP A 17 -25.86 -10.17 14.49
CA ASP A 17 -26.03 -8.74 14.80
C ASP A 17 -26.27 -8.45 16.31
N LYS A 18 -26.43 -9.51 17.12
CA LYS A 18 -26.57 -9.48 18.58
C LYS A 18 -25.35 -8.94 19.31
N LEU A 19 -24.14 -9.13 18.80
CA LEU A 19 -22.91 -8.69 19.50
C LEU A 19 -22.75 -7.16 19.49
N PHE A 20 -23.35 -6.48 18.50
CA PHE A 20 -23.30 -5.02 18.35
C PHE A 20 -24.57 -4.30 18.79
N SER A 21 -25.65 -5.05 19.01
CA SER A 21 -26.89 -4.54 19.63
C SER A 21 -26.88 -4.61 21.16
N LEU A 22 -25.75 -5.00 21.78
CA LEU A 22 -25.48 -4.77 23.20
C LEU A 22 -25.30 -3.27 23.48
N ARG A 23 -26.41 -2.52 23.38
CA ARG A 23 -26.54 -1.10 23.72
C ARG A 23 -26.60 -0.86 25.23
N LYS A 24 -26.31 -1.86 26.07
CA LYS A 24 -26.26 -1.62 27.51
C LYS A 24 -25.18 -0.56 27.75
N PRO A 25 -25.53 0.63 28.27
CA PRO A 25 -24.60 1.73 28.37
C PRO A 25 -23.43 1.25 29.21
N LEU A 26 -22.27 1.26 28.59
CA LEU A 26 -21.06 0.92 29.28
C LEU A 26 -20.85 2.02 30.35
N PRO A 27 -20.52 1.67 31.60
CA PRO A 27 -20.55 2.63 32.71
C PRO A 27 -19.63 3.86 32.55
N ASN A 28 -18.74 3.86 31.56
CA ASN A 28 -17.71 4.87 31.37
C ASN A 28 -17.69 5.37 29.91
N ALA A 29 -17.98 6.66 29.72
CA ALA A 29 -18.00 7.32 28.41
C ALA A 29 -16.67 7.16 27.63
N SER A 30 -15.53 7.21 28.32
CA SER A 30 -14.21 7.07 27.68
C SER A 30 -13.96 5.67 27.11
N TRP A 31 -14.54 4.63 27.72
CA TRP A 31 -14.45 3.28 27.18
C TRP A 31 -15.42 3.08 26.01
N TYR A 32 -16.61 3.67 26.08
CA TYR A 32 -17.57 3.66 24.98
C TYR A 32 -16.99 4.28 23.70
N GLU A 33 -16.31 5.42 23.79
CA GLU A 33 -15.65 6.05 22.64
C GLU A 33 -14.58 5.15 22.00
N LYS A 34 -13.69 4.58 22.81
CA LYS A 34 -12.65 3.64 22.33
C LYS A 34 -13.26 2.37 21.72
N TRP A 35 -14.35 1.87 22.30
CA TRP A 35 -15.09 0.74 21.78
C TRP A 35 -15.74 1.05 20.43
N MET A 36 -16.43 2.19 20.31
CA MET A 36 -17.07 2.62 19.06
C MET A 36 -16.05 2.84 17.94
N LEU A 37 -14.89 3.40 18.28
CA LEU A 37 -13.77 3.50 17.37
C LEU A 37 -13.30 2.11 16.88
N PHE A 38 -13.02 1.18 17.81
CA PHE A 38 -12.64 -0.18 17.46
C PHE A 38 -13.71 -0.85 16.58
N TYR A 39 -14.98 -0.70 16.94
CA TYR A 39 -16.12 -1.23 16.20
C TYR A 39 -16.14 -0.72 14.76
N ASN A 40 -16.03 0.59 14.55
CA ASN A 40 -16.05 1.19 13.22
C ASN A 40 -14.88 0.68 12.36
N VAL A 41 -13.67 0.58 12.93
CA VAL A 41 -12.50 0.02 12.22
C VAL A 41 -12.70 -1.47 11.92
N ALA A 42 -13.21 -2.26 12.87
CA ALA A 42 -13.47 -3.68 12.68
C ALA A 42 -14.52 -3.92 11.60
N LYS A 43 -15.62 -3.17 11.63
CA LYS A 43 -16.71 -3.24 10.65
C LYS A 43 -16.22 -2.89 9.26
N ARG A 44 -15.50 -1.78 9.10
CA ARG A 44 -14.89 -1.35 7.83
C ARG A 44 -13.95 -2.43 7.27
N ASN A 45 -13.06 -2.96 8.12
CA ASN A 45 -12.10 -3.97 7.70
C ASN A 45 -12.74 -5.35 7.47
N MET A 46 -13.96 -5.60 7.96
CA MET A 46 -14.63 -6.90 7.82
C MET A 46 -15.00 -7.21 6.36
N ALA A 47 -15.44 -6.21 5.60
CA ALA A 47 -15.73 -6.38 4.17
C ALA A 47 -14.47 -6.84 3.40
N VAL A 48 -13.35 -6.13 3.62
CA VAL A 48 -12.03 -6.48 3.08
C VAL A 48 -11.62 -7.89 3.52
N PHE A 49 -11.81 -8.22 4.80
CA PHE A 49 -11.46 -9.53 5.35
C PHE A 49 -12.26 -10.67 4.74
N LYS A 50 -13.58 -10.51 4.58
CA LYS A 50 -14.45 -11.52 3.93
C LYS A 50 -14.01 -11.75 2.49
N ALA A 51 -13.86 -10.68 1.71
CA ALA A 51 -13.39 -10.78 0.34
C ALA A 51 -11.97 -11.37 0.25
N TYR A 52 -11.07 -11.07 1.20
CA TYR A 52 -9.73 -11.67 1.28
C TYR A 52 -9.80 -13.18 1.52
N LYS A 53 -10.63 -13.62 2.47
CA LYS A 53 -10.82 -15.06 2.74
C LYS A 53 -11.45 -15.82 1.57
N ASN A 54 -12.33 -15.16 0.82
CA ASN A 54 -12.98 -15.73 -0.35
C ASN A 54 -12.08 -15.73 -1.60
N GLY A 55 -10.82 -15.29 -1.48
CA GLY A 55 -9.87 -15.28 -2.59
C GLY A 55 -10.07 -14.14 -3.59
N GLN A 56 -10.99 -13.20 -3.32
CA GLN A 56 -11.23 -12.04 -4.19
C GLN A 56 -10.06 -11.04 -4.16
N TYR A 57 -9.19 -11.13 -3.15
CA TYR A 57 -7.90 -10.45 -3.18
C TYR A 57 -6.81 -11.41 -3.64
N THR A 58 -6.68 -11.55 -4.96
CA THR A 58 -5.47 -12.14 -5.51
C THR A 58 -4.37 -11.08 -5.46
N SER A 59 -3.39 -11.25 -4.58
CA SER A 59 -2.27 -10.30 -4.52
C SER A 59 -1.44 -10.44 -5.80
N ILE A 60 -1.69 -9.63 -6.80
CA ILE A 60 -0.83 -9.55 -7.97
C ILE A 60 0.53 -8.99 -7.52
N ARG A 61 1.61 -9.60 -7.98
CA ARG A 61 2.99 -9.18 -7.67
C ARG A 61 3.70 -8.81 -8.94
N GLY A 62 4.37 -7.66 -8.93
CA GLY A 62 5.27 -7.29 -10.01
C GLY A 62 6.64 -7.94 -9.88
N CYS A 63 7.24 -8.24 -11.01
CA CYS A 63 8.65 -8.61 -11.10
C CYS A 63 9.53 -7.45 -10.58
N HIS A 64 10.58 -7.78 -9.82
CA HIS A 64 11.54 -6.80 -9.29
C HIS A 64 12.60 -6.41 -10.31
N ASN A 65 12.74 -7.12 -11.43
CA ASN A 65 13.47 -6.57 -12.57
C ASN A 65 12.70 -5.33 -13.09
N MET A 66 13.24 -4.12 -12.94
CA MET A 66 12.57 -2.86 -13.31
C MET A 66 12.30 -2.73 -14.82
N LYS A 67 13.06 -3.48 -15.64
CA LYS A 67 12.85 -3.58 -17.10
C LYS A 67 11.69 -4.50 -17.47
N CYS A 68 11.25 -5.35 -16.53
CA CYS A 68 10.13 -6.26 -16.71
C CYS A 68 8.81 -5.61 -16.25
N ARG A 69 7.76 -5.75 -17.06
CA ARG A 69 6.42 -5.20 -16.80
C ARG A 69 5.40 -6.26 -16.36
N GLU A 70 5.86 -7.50 -16.21
CA GLU A 70 5.01 -8.63 -15.86
C GLU A 70 4.47 -8.51 -14.44
N LEU A 71 3.16 -8.68 -14.35
CA LEU A 71 2.40 -8.82 -13.13
C LEU A 71 1.89 -10.26 -13.05
N ARG A 72 2.16 -10.97 -11.94
CA ARG A 72 1.80 -12.38 -11.79
C ARG A 72 1.13 -12.69 -10.47
N ARG A 73 0.34 -13.78 -10.45
CA ARG A 73 -0.22 -14.32 -9.22
C ARG A 73 0.91 -14.86 -8.33
N PRO A 74 0.75 -14.90 -6.99
CA PRO A 74 1.82 -15.30 -6.08
C PRO A 74 2.39 -16.70 -6.30
N LYS A 75 1.56 -17.62 -6.82
CA LYS A 75 1.99 -18.99 -7.15
C LYS A 75 2.91 -19.04 -8.39
N ASP A 76 2.82 -18.04 -9.25
CA ASP A 76 3.53 -17.95 -10.54
C ASP A 76 4.74 -17.00 -10.47
N ILE A 77 5.12 -16.58 -9.26
CA ILE A 77 6.26 -15.69 -9.03
C ILE A 77 7.26 -16.34 -8.07
N LYS A 78 8.52 -16.33 -8.48
CA LYS A 78 9.65 -16.87 -7.69
C LYS A 78 10.14 -15.80 -6.73
N ARG A 79 10.78 -16.20 -5.63
CA ARG A 79 11.50 -15.28 -4.72
C ARG A 79 12.99 -15.51 -4.80
N CYS A 80 13.77 -14.47 -4.52
CA CYS A 80 15.20 -14.65 -4.29
C CYS A 80 15.43 -15.65 -3.16
N GLY A 81 16.13 -16.76 -3.40
CA GLY A 81 16.34 -17.83 -2.41
C GLY A 81 17.22 -17.43 -1.21
N SER A 82 17.97 -16.33 -1.33
CA SER A 82 18.80 -15.81 -0.24
C SER A 82 18.00 -14.89 0.69
N CYS A 83 17.59 -13.72 0.20
CA CYS A 83 16.95 -12.69 1.04
C CYS A 83 15.42 -12.84 1.18
N HIS A 84 14.75 -13.55 0.25
CA HIS A 84 13.30 -13.69 0.16
C HIS A 84 12.50 -12.38 -0.02
N GLN A 85 13.18 -11.24 -0.22
CA GLN A 85 12.53 -9.92 -0.35
C GLN A 85 12.13 -9.59 -1.80
N MET A 86 12.91 -10.03 -2.79
CA MET A 86 12.62 -9.78 -4.20
C MET A 86 11.77 -10.89 -4.82
N ASN A 87 10.87 -10.51 -5.73
CA ASN A 87 10.02 -11.43 -6.49
C ASN A 87 10.31 -11.32 -8.00
N TYR A 88 10.36 -12.45 -8.72
CA TYR A 88 10.68 -12.51 -10.14
C TYR A 88 9.74 -13.45 -10.89
N CYS A 89 9.33 -13.06 -12.09
CA CYS A 89 8.53 -13.93 -12.97
C CYS A 89 9.34 -15.09 -13.57
N SER A 90 10.68 -14.95 -13.63
CA SER A 90 11.57 -15.94 -14.22
C SER A 90 12.99 -15.86 -13.66
N THR A 91 13.82 -16.88 -13.94
CA THR A 91 15.22 -16.93 -13.49
C THR A 91 16.10 -15.94 -14.27
N GLU A 92 15.72 -15.65 -15.51
CA GLU A 92 16.36 -14.66 -16.37
C GLU A 92 16.16 -13.26 -15.79
N CYS A 93 14.93 -12.92 -15.38
CA CYS A 93 14.65 -11.65 -14.69
C CYS A 93 15.42 -11.51 -13.38
N GLN A 94 15.56 -12.60 -12.61
CA GLN A 94 16.40 -12.59 -11.41
C GLN A 94 17.88 -12.33 -11.76
N SER A 95 18.39 -12.96 -12.81
CA SER A 95 19.78 -12.81 -13.25
C SER A 95 20.09 -11.40 -13.74
N VAL A 96 19.14 -10.75 -14.41
CA VAL A 96 19.24 -9.34 -14.81
C VAL A 96 19.27 -8.45 -13.58
N ASP A 97 18.27 -8.54 -12.71
CA ASP A 97 18.20 -7.73 -11.48
C ASP A 97 19.39 -7.95 -10.54
N TRP A 98 19.96 -9.16 -10.53
CA TRP A 98 21.18 -9.49 -9.79
C TRP A 98 22.37 -8.62 -10.24
N LYS A 99 22.57 -8.48 -11.55
CA LYS A 99 23.66 -7.68 -12.13
C LYS A 99 23.42 -6.18 -12.01
N GLU A 100 22.16 -5.75 -12.03
CA GLU A 100 21.76 -4.33 -11.94
C GLU A 100 21.78 -3.77 -10.50
N GLY A 101 22.20 -4.56 -9.51
CA GLY A 101 22.46 -4.09 -8.16
C GLY A 101 21.83 -4.92 -7.03
N HIS A 102 20.95 -5.89 -7.32
CA HIS A 102 20.39 -6.72 -6.25
C HIS A 102 21.48 -7.50 -5.49
N ARG A 103 22.57 -7.89 -6.17
CA ARG A 103 23.74 -8.54 -5.54
C ARG A 103 24.25 -7.76 -4.33
N ASP A 104 24.35 -6.44 -4.46
CA ASP A 104 24.98 -5.56 -3.48
C ASP A 104 24.10 -5.35 -2.24
N ILE A 105 22.80 -5.57 -2.37
CA ILE A 105 21.87 -5.37 -1.26
C ILE A 105 21.39 -6.71 -0.67
N CYS A 106 21.46 -7.80 -1.42
CA CYS A 106 20.81 -9.07 -1.05
C CYS A 106 21.26 -9.54 0.34
N HIS A 107 22.54 -9.41 0.65
CA HIS A 107 23.07 -9.75 1.97
C HIS A 107 22.56 -8.81 3.08
N ARG A 108 22.43 -7.51 2.81
CA ARG A 108 21.85 -6.52 3.74
C ARG A 108 20.37 -6.78 4.02
N LEU A 109 19.65 -7.36 3.07
CA LEU A 109 18.24 -7.71 3.22
C LEU A 109 17.99 -9.06 3.90
N ARG A 110 19.01 -9.93 3.99
CA ARG A 110 18.87 -11.27 4.58
C ARG A 110 18.36 -11.25 6.03
N PRO A 111 18.77 -10.32 6.92
CA PRO A 111 18.22 -10.26 8.28
C PRO A 111 16.71 -10.07 8.33
N LEU A 112 16.10 -9.38 7.36
CA LEU A 112 14.63 -9.21 7.28
C LEU A 112 13.89 -10.53 7.04
N ARG A 113 14.58 -11.59 6.63
CA ARG A 113 13.99 -12.94 6.59
C ARG A 113 13.77 -13.50 7.99
N LEU A 114 14.66 -13.17 8.92
CA LEU A 114 14.73 -13.73 10.28
C LEU A 114 14.09 -12.82 11.33
N GLU A 115 14.08 -11.49 11.10
CA GLU A 115 13.61 -10.49 12.09
C GLU A 115 12.09 -10.51 12.36
N TYR A 116 11.27 -11.30 11.65
CA TYR A 116 9.81 -11.20 11.78
C TYR A 116 9.12 -12.54 12.06
N ASP A 117 9.01 -12.88 13.35
CA ASP A 117 7.95 -13.78 13.85
C ASP A 117 6.56 -13.10 13.75
N HIS A 118 6.52 -11.76 13.77
CA HIS A 118 5.30 -10.97 13.62
C HIS A 118 5.46 -9.76 12.70
N PRO A 119 4.43 -9.39 11.92
CA PRO A 119 3.21 -10.17 11.69
C PRO A 119 3.45 -11.45 10.86
N THR A 120 2.60 -12.45 11.07
CA THR A 120 2.62 -13.72 10.34
C THR A 120 2.52 -13.50 8.82
N LEU A 121 2.87 -14.50 7.99
CA LEU A 121 2.70 -14.39 6.53
C LEU A 121 1.27 -14.05 6.13
N ARG A 122 0.28 -14.62 6.83
CA ARG A 122 -1.14 -14.37 6.56
C ARG A 122 -1.55 -12.94 6.91
N GLU A 123 -1.09 -12.43 8.05
CA GLU A 123 -1.31 -11.04 8.44
C GLU A 123 -0.64 -10.08 7.46
N ARG A 124 0.59 -10.35 7.02
CA ARG A 124 1.29 -9.54 6.00
C ARG A 124 0.50 -9.45 4.70
N SER A 125 -0.03 -10.57 4.22
CA SER A 125 -0.88 -10.62 3.03
C SER A 125 -2.17 -9.83 3.23
N PHE A 126 -2.84 -9.99 4.37
CA PHE A 126 -4.06 -9.25 4.66
C PHE A 126 -3.83 -7.73 4.78
N ILE A 127 -2.76 -7.30 5.46
CA ILE A 127 -2.38 -5.89 5.56
C ILE A 127 -2.11 -5.28 4.17
N THR A 128 -1.50 -6.06 3.28
CA THR A 128 -1.26 -5.67 1.88
C THR A 128 -2.59 -5.51 1.12
N ALA A 129 -3.51 -6.47 1.26
CA ALA A 129 -4.85 -6.39 0.69
C ALA A 129 -5.64 -5.17 1.20
N LEU A 130 -5.58 -4.90 2.50
CA LEU A 130 -6.22 -3.73 3.11
C LEU A 130 -5.65 -2.42 2.57
N ALA A 131 -4.33 -2.28 2.50
CA ALA A 131 -3.70 -1.09 1.93
C ALA A 131 -4.04 -0.87 0.46
N HIS A 132 -4.09 -1.94 -0.35
CA HIS A 132 -4.52 -1.83 -1.74
C HIS A 132 -5.99 -1.42 -1.85
N HIS A 133 -6.88 -1.98 -1.03
CA HIS A 133 -8.29 -1.59 -1.01
C HIS A 133 -8.46 -0.10 -0.68
N GLU A 134 -7.80 0.37 0.38
CA GLU A 134 -7.90 1.77 0.78
C GLU A 134 -7.26 2.72 -0.24
N HIS A 135 -6.17 2.29 -0.90
CA HIS A 135 -5.57 3.03 -2.01
C HIS A 135 -6.53 3.21 -3.17
N GLU A 136 -7.17 2.13 -3.64
CA GLU A 136 -8.14 2.20 -4.74
C GLU A 136 -9.38 3.02 -4.34
N ALA A 137 -9.90 2.83 -3.11
CA ALA A 137 -11.03 3.60 -2.60
C ALA A 137 -10.75 5.10 -2.49
N SER A 138 -9.48 5.48 -2.30
CA SER A 138 -9.04 6.87 -2.14
C SER A 138 -8.32 7.41 -3.37
N ILE A 139 -8.35 6.71 -4.52
CA ILE A 139 -7.43 6.98 -5.63
C ILE A 139 -7.56 8.41 -6.18
N LEU A 140 -8.79 8.94 -6.28
CA LEU A 140 -9.05 10.29 -6.76
C LEU A 140 -8.44 11.34 -5.82
N ASP A 141 -8.74 11.26 -4.52
CA ASP A 141 -8.19 12.17 -3.50
C ASP A 141 -6.65 12.06 -3.43
N LEU A 142 -6.11 10.85 -3.52
CA LEU A 142 -4.67 10.60 -3.59
C LEU A 142 -4.04 11.26 -4.81
N CYS A 143 -4.65 11.13 -5.99
CA CYS A 143 -4.17 11.79 -7.21
C CYS A 143 -4.12 13.32 -7.07
N LEU A 144 -5.15 13.94 -6.48
CA LEU A 144 -5.16 15.38 -6.23
C LEU A 144 -4.06 15.80 -5.26
N LYS A 145 -3.88 15.05 -4.16
CA LYS A 145 -2.77 15.28 -3.21
C LYS A 145 -1.40 15.11 -3.86
N LYS A 146 -1.24 14.14 -4.77
CA LYS A 146 0.01 13.89 -5.51
C LYS A 146 0.37 15.06 -6.41
N ILE A 147 -0.61 15.59 -7.15
CA ILE A 147 -0.41 16.77 -8.00
C ILE A 147 0.06 17.95 -7.16
N SER A 148 -0.60 18.22 -6.03
CA SER A 148 -0.20 19.29 -5.11
C SER A 148 1.23 19.08 -4.56
N PHE A 149 1.59 17.84 -4.19
CA PHE A 149 2.93 17.51 -3.74
C PHE A 149 3.98 17.72 -4.85
N MET A 150 3.76 17.17 -6.04
CA MET A 150 4.67 17.29 -7.19
C MET A 150 4.86 18.75 -7.61
N HIS A 151 3.78 19.54 -7.59
CA HIS A 151 3.85 20.96 -7.92
C HIS A 151 4.74 21.74 -6.95
N THR A 152 4.66 21.42 -5.65
CA THR A 152 5.43 22.09 -4.59
C THR A 152 6.83 21.50 -4.38
N HIS A 153 7.07 20.28 -4.83
CA HIS A 153 8.33 19.55 -4.67
C HIS A 153 8.66 18.76 -5.97
N PRO A 154 8.95 19.45 -7.10
CA PRO A 154 9.03 18.84 -8.43
C PRO A 154 10.11 17.74 -8.56
N ASP A 155 11.20 17.90 -7.82
CA ASP A 155 12.35 16.99 -7.86
C ASP A 155 12.32 15.94 -6.73
N GLU A 156 11.33 15.98 -5.84
CA GLU A 156 11.25 15.05 -4.71
C GLU A 156 10.40 13.82 -5.02
N ALA A 157 10.97 12.65 -4.76
CA ALA A 157 10.20 11.42 -4.69
C ALA A 157 9.36 11.37 -3.41
N TYR A 158 8.25 10.64 -3.46
CA TYR A 158 7.32 10.50 -2.34
C TYR A 158 6.88 9.05 -2.12
N TYR A 159 6.24 8.82 -0.98
CA TYR A 159 5.52 7.60 -0.67
C TYR A 159 4.14 7.91 -0.08
N ILE A 160 3.23 6.93 -0.11
CA ILE A 160 1.90 7.03 0.50
C ILE A 160 1.90 6.30 1.83
N LEU A 161 1.60 7.02 2.91
CA LEU A 161 1.53 6.50 4.27
C LEU A 161 0.08 6.13 4.64
N PHE A 162 -0.13 4.86 4.96
CA PHE A 162 -1.33 4.35 5.62
C PHE A 162 -1.01 4.09 7.09
N ASP A 163 -1.48 4.96 7.99
CA ASP A 163 -1.28 4.80 9.44
C ASP A 163 -2.51 4.19 10.11
N TYR A 164 -2.44 2.88 10.34
CA TYR A 164 -3.45 2.10 11.04
C TYR A 164 -3.25 2.06 12.56
N THR A 165 -2.29 2.81 13.11
CA THR A 165 -2.18 3.03 14.56
C THR A 165 -3.05 4.20 15.01
N SER A 166 -3.34 5.12 14.09
CA SER A 166 -4.27 6.23 14.31
C SER A 166 -5.72 5.84 14.02
N THR A 167 -6.63 6.63 14.56
CA THR A 167 -8.08 6.45 14.46
C THR A 167 -8.67 7.00 13.16
N HIS A 168 -7.94 7.91 12.52
CA HIS A 168 -8.30 8.58 11.29
C HIS A 168 -7.23 8.26 10.25
N SER A 169 -7.33 7.09 9.63
CA SER A 169 -6.38 6.65 8.61
C SER A 169 -6.70 7.32 7.27
N VAL A 170 -6.58 8.65 7.19
CA VAL A 170 -6.51 9.33 5.89
C VAL A 170 -5.11 9.09 5.34
N PRO A 171 -4.96 8.58 4.11
CA PRO A 171 -3.64 8.35 3.56
C PRO A 171 -2.92 9.69 3.32
N LEU A 172 -1.63 9.70 3.61
CA LEU A 172 -0.79 10.89 3.60
C LEU A 172 0.33 10.74 2.57
N ILE A 173 0.65 11.80 1.86
CA ILE A 173 1.84 11.86 1.00
C ILE A 173 2.98 12.45 1.80
N ARG A 174 4.16 11.83 1.68
CA ARG A 174 5.38 12.19 2.41
C ARG A 174 6.58 12.10 1.49
N SER A 175 7.54 13.01 1.66
CA SER A 175 8.83 12.98 0.99
C SER A 175 9.64 11.76 1.41
N VAL A 176 10.34 11.12 0.48
CA VAL A 176 11.25 10.00 0.81
C VAL A 176 12.47 10.45 1.63
N GLN A 177 12.77 11.75 1.64
CA GLN A 177 13.82 12.33 2.50
C GLN A 177 13.43 12.28 3.99
N GLN A 178 12.13 12.14 4.28
CA GLN A 178 11.61 11.98 5.62
C GLN A 178 11.11 10.53 5.78
N PRO A 179 12.02 9.55 5.95
CA PRO A 179 11.61 8.18 6.14
C PRO A 179 10.67 8.11 7.35
N PRO A 180 9.68 7.20 7.34
CA PRO A 180 8.73 7.07 8.44
C PRO A 180 9.49 7.01 9.79
N ARG A 181 9.14 7.89 10.75
CA ARG A 181 9.83 8.00 12.05
C ARG A 181 9.58 6.80 12.94
N LEU A 182 10.54 5.90 13.15
CA LEU A 182 10.32 4.69 13.97
C LEU A 182 10.33 5.03 15.47
N ARG A 183 9.55 4.29 16.27
CA ARG A 183 9.65 4.36 17.74
C ARG A 183 10.99 3.80 18.23
N THR A 184 11.55 2.84 17.50
CA THR A 184 12.87 2.24 17.73
C THR A 184 13.79 2.56 16.57
N SER A 185 15.10 2.66 16.78
CA SER A 185 16.02 2.87 15.65
C SER A 185 15.84 1.77 14.58
N PRO A 186 15.77 2.11 13.28
CA PRO A 186 15.66 1.11 12.22
C PRO A 186 16.86 0.17 12.25
N SER A 187 16.64 -1.12 12.00
CA SER A 187 17.76 -2.02 11.72
C SER A 187 18.43 -1.61 10.39
N ASN A 188 19.73 -1.90 10.26
CA ASN A 188 20.45 -1.66 9.00
C ASN A 188 19.78 -2.35 7.80
N ALA A 189 19.11 -3.49 8.05
CA ALA A 189 18.39 -4.22 7.03
C ALA A 189 17.12 -3.48 6.57
N MET A 190 16.41 -2.83 7.50
CA MET A 190 15.26 -1.97 7.17
C MET A 190 15.68 -0.74 6.38
N LEU A 191 16.79 -0.11 6.73
CA LEU A 191 17.35 1.02 5.97
C LEU A 191 17.75 0.60 4.56
N ALA A 192 18.46 -0.53 4.42
CA ALA A 192 18.82 -1.07 3.11
C ALA A 192 17.59 -1.40 2.25
N GLN A 193 16.51 -1.90 2.85
CA GLN A 193 15.25 -2.12 2.14
C GLN A 193 14.60 -0.81 1.71
N TRP A 194 14.61 0.21 2.58
CA TRP A 194 14.08 1.52 2.26
C TRP A 194 14.81 2.13 1.06
N GLU A 195 16.14 2.21 1.13
CA GLU A 195 17.00 2.73 0.06
C GLU A 195 16.72 2.02 -1.27
N ASP A 196 16.69 0.68 -1.27
CA ASP A 196 16.41 -0.10 -2.47
C ASP A 196 15.03 0.17 -3.05
N GLN A 197 13.99 0.21 -2.24
CA GLN A 197 12.62 0.42 -2.72
C GLN A 197 12.42 1.84 -3.26
N VAL A 198 13.02 2.85 -2.61
CA VAL A 198 13.03 4.23 -3.10
C VAL A 198 13.76 4.31 -4.44
N ASN A 199 14.95 3.72 -4.54
CA ASN A 199 15.73 3.69 -5.79
C ASN A 199 14.95 3.00 -6.92
N ARG A 200 14.32 1.85 -6.64
CA ARG A 200 13.49 1.14 -7.63
C ARG A 200 12.28 1.95 -8.06
N ALA A 201 11.61 2.64 -7.13
CA ALA A 201 10.49 3.50 -7.47
C ALA A 201 10.93 4.65 -8.39
N ALA A 202 12.06 5.30 -8.09
CA ALA A 202 12.63 6.36 -8.92
C ALA A 202 12.97 5.89 -10.35
N HIS A 203 13.53 4.68 -10.50
CA HIS A 203 13.88 4.10 -11.80
C HIS A 203 12.74 3.33 -12.47
N SER A 204 11.52 3.39 -11.92
CA SER A 204 10.38 2.65 -12.48
C SER A 204 9.69 3.37 -13.63
N GLU A 205 10.10 4.60 -13.96
CA GLU A 205 9.42 5.49 -14.91
C GLU A 205 7.94 5.72 -14.52
N GLY A 206 7.62 5.71 -13.22
CA GLY A 206 6.25 5.86 -12.73
C GLY A 206 5.42 4.57 -12.71
N ARG A 207 6.02 3.41 -12.99
CA ARG A 207 5.37 2.08 -12.89
C ARG A 207 5.35 1.49 -11.49
N MET A 208 5.98 2.14 -10.52
CA MET A 208 6.03 1.69 -9.13
C MET A 208 5.74 2.85 -8.20
N GLU A 209 4.79 2.62 -7.31
CA GLU A 209 4.44 3.53 -6.22
C GLU A 209 4.76 2.86 -4.88
N LEU A 210 5.38 3.60 -3.97
CA LEU A 210 5.73 3.08 -2.66
C LEU A 210 4.60 3.38 -1.67
N LEU A 211 3.92 2.34 -1.20
CA LEU A 211 3.03 2.46 -0.04
C LEU A 211 3.80 2.05 1.21
N VAL A 212 3.62 2.79 2.29
CA VAL A 212 4.11 2.46 3.62
C VAL A 212 2.92 2.27 4.54
N VAL A 213 2.83 1.11 5.14
CA VAL A 213 1.80 0.79 6.12
C VAL A 213 2.40 0.78 7.51
N VAL A 214 1.80 1.52 8.44
CA VAL A 214 2.15 1.54 9.86
C VAL A 214 1.03 0.93 10.66
N PHE A 215 1.36 0.01 11.56
CA PHE A 215 0.39 -0.72 12.37
C PHE A 215 1.00 -1.15 13.70
N GLY A 216 0.21 -1.63 14.63
CA GLY A 216 0.70 -2.03 15.95
C GLY A 216 -0.17 -3.08 16.60
N ASP A 217 0.42 -3.80 17.56
CA ASP A 217 -0.23 -4.83 18.38
C ASP A 217 -0.50 -4.34 19.82
N GLY A 218 -0.35 -3.03 20.05
CA GLY A 218 -0.46 -2.39 21.37
C GLY A 218 0.84 -2.32 22.15
N LYS A 219 1.84 -3.16 21.83
CA LYS A 219 3.17 -3.12 22.45
C LYS A 219 4.21 -2.51 21.51
N SER A 220 4.12 -2.89 20.25
CA SER A 220 5.06 -2.55 19.19
C SER A 220 4.36 -1.84 18.05
N THR A 221 5.14 -1.01 17.34
CA THR A 221 4.72 -0.41 16.07
C THR A 221 5.56 -1.00 14.96
N TYR A 222 4.89 -1.55 13.97
CA TYR A 222 5.47 -2.20 12.81
C TYR A 222 5.30 -1.33 11.57
N ARG A 223 6.20 -1.55 10.62
CA ARG A 223 6.15 -0.95 9.30
C ARG A 223 6.28 -1.96 8.22
N ARG A 224 5.60 -1.70 7.11
CA ARG A 224 5.71 -2.51 5.93
C ARG A 224 5.70 -1.62 4.71
N MET A 225 6.74 -1.76 3.90
CA MET A 225 6.71 -1.27 2.53
C MET A 225 5.89 -2.24 1.68
N VAL A 226 4.97 -1.68 0.91
CA VAL A 226 4.10 -2.38 -0.01
C VAL A 226 4.29 -1.70 -1.37
N PRO A 227 5.23 -2.21 -2.19
CA PRO A 227 5.43 -1.66 -3.53
C PRO A 227 4.21 -2.00 -4.40
N LEU A 228 3.49 -0.97 -4.83
CA LEU A 228 2.38 -1.07 -5.77
C LEU A 228 2.94 -0.95 -7.19
N ARG A 229 2.71 -1.98 -8.02
CA ARG A 229 3.25 -2.07 -9.38
C ARG A 229 2.12 -1.87 -10.39
N SER A 230 2.41 -1.13 -11.45
CA SER A 230 1.52 -0.88 -12.58
C SER A 230 2.24 -1.29 -13.87
N PRO A 231 1.54 -1.89 -14.85
CA PRO A 231 2.16 -2.25 -16.12
C PRO A 231 2.50 -1.02 -16.98
N THR A 232 1.74 0.07 -16.85
CA THR A 232 2.04 1.36 -17.48
C THR A 232 2.35 2.46 -16.45
N SER A 233 2.90 3.55 -16.96
CA SER A 233 3.18 4.78 -16.21
C SER A 233 2.10 5.85 -16.39
N ILE A 234 0.95 5.51 -17.00
CA ILE A 234 -0.02 6.51 -17.48
C ILE A 234 -0.51 7.46 -16.39
N ILE A 235 -0.79 6.92 -15.20
CA ILE A 235 -1.20 7.73 -14.06
C ILE A 235 -0.07 8.67 -13.64
N GLN A 236 1.13 8.16 -13.37
CA GLN A 236 2.23 8.99 -12.88
C GLN A 236 2.65 10.08 -13.87
N THR A 237 2.82 9.72 -15.14
CA THR A 237 3.13 10.66 -16.21
C THR A 237 2.02 11.70 -16.37
N GLY A 238 0.75 11.28 -16.28
CA GLY A 238 -0.41 12.17 -16.35
C GLY A 238 -0.45 13.16 -15.19
N LEU A 239 -0.27 12.69 -13.96
CA LEU A 239 -0.24 13.55 -12.76
C LEU A 239 0.91 14.56 -12.81
N ARG A 240 2.10 14.14 -13.26
CA ARG A 240 3.25 15.04 -13.40
C ARG A 240 2.98 16.13 -14.42
N ARG A 241 2.44 15.77 -15.59
CA ARG A 241 2.04 16.75 -16.62
C ARG A 241 1.04 17.78 -16.08
N ILE A 242 0.07 17.35 -15.28
CA ILE A 242 -0.89 18.26 -14.62
C ILE A 242 -0.16 19.17 -13.61
N ALA A 243 0.74 18.62 -12.79
CA ALA A 243 1.49 19.40 -11.82
C ALA A 243 2.40 20.46 -12.48
N ASP A 244 3.04 20.10 -13.59
CA ASP A 244 3.92 21.00 -14.37
C ASP A 244 3.12 22.13 -15.03
N SER A 245 1.89 21.86 -15.51
CA SER A 245 1.05 22.90 -16.12
C SER A 245 0.55 23.94 -15.12
N LEU A 246 0.46 23.59 -13.82
CA LEU A 246 0.11 24.54 -12.76
C LEU A 246 1.18 25.61 -12.53
N GLN A 247 2.45 25.36 -12.88
CA GLN A 247 3.51 26.37 -12.75
C GLN A 247 3.44 27.45 -13.84
N ALA A 248 2.76 27.18 -14.94
CA ALA A 248 2.79 28.03 -16.14
C ALA A 248 1.70 29.12 -16.16
N ASP A 249 0.70 29.10 -15.26
CA ASP A 249 -0.49 29.94 -15.38
C ASP A 249 -0.94 30.55 -14.03
N VAL A 250 -0.59 31.83 -13.79
CA VAL A 250 -1.10 32.61 -12.66
C VAL A 250 -2.48 33.22 -12.96
N GLU A 251 -2.94 33.25 -14.22
CA GLU A 251 -4.19 33.96 -14.58
C GLU A 251 -5.26 33.17 -15.33
N HIS A 252 -4.98 32.04 -15.99
CA HIS A 252 -5.98 31.44 -16.91
C HIS A 252 -6.37 29.97 -16.70
N SER A 253 -5.77 29.24 -15.76
CA SER A 253 -6.10 27.82 -15.59
C SER A 253 -7.12 27.58 -14.48
N LYS A 254 -8.41 27.84 -14.77
CA LYS A 254 -9.51 27.07 -14.16
C LYS A 254 -9.63 25.71 -14.87
N VAL A 255 -8.50 25.05 -15.14
CA VAL A 255 -8.55 23.63 -15.47
C VAL A 255 -9.19 22.95 -14.27
N ASP A 256 -10.30 22.27 -14.52
CA ASP A 256 -10.89 21.40 -13.53
C ASP A 256 -9.95 20.20 -13.35
N ILE A 257 -8.92 20.37 -12.51
CA ILE A 257 -7.89 19.37 -12.18
C ILE A 257 -8.57 18.05 -11.83
N ARG A 258 -9.72 18.12 -11.15
CA ARG A 258 -10.50 16.95 -10.79
C ARG A 258 -10.99 16.20 -12.02
N LYS A 259 -11.60 16.90 -12.98
CA LYS A 259 -12.05 16.30 -14.24
C LYS A 259 -10.90 15.68 -15.04
N GLU A 260 -9.73 16.30 -15.06
CA GLU A 260 -8.55 15.71 -15.72
C GLU A 260 -8.07 14.43 -15.03
N VAL A 261 -8.04 14.43 -13.70
CA VAL A 261 -7.72 13.23 -12.92
C VAL A 261 -8.77 12.13 -13.14
N GLU A 262 -10.05 12.47 -13.18
CA GLU A 262 -11.13 11.52 -13.46
C GLU A 262 -10.98 10.89 -14.86
N ASN A 263 -10.60 11.69 -15.87
CA ASN A 263 -10.30 11.20 -17.22
C ASN A 263 -9.07 10.27 -17.23
N LEU A 264 -7.99 10.62 -16.51
CA LEU A 264 -6.82 9.75 -16.36
C LEU A 264 -7.18 8.42 -15.71
N LEU A 265 -8.01 8.45 -14.66
CA LEU A 265 -8.49 7.26 -13.98
C LEU A 265 -9.41 6.44 -14.89
N ALA A 266 -10.27 7.06 -15.70
CA ALA A 266 -11.08 6.35 -16.69
C ALA A 266 -10.22 5.60 -17.70
N ARG A 267 -9.18 6.26 -18.24
CA ARG A 267 -8.25 5.64 -19.18
C ARG A 267 -7.46 4.48 -18.56
N ARG A 268 -7.08 4.58 -17.28
CA ARG A 268 -6.48 3.47 -16.52
C ARG A 268 -7.41 2.25 -16.47
N ARG A 269 -8.73 2.46 -16.29
CA ARG A 269 -9.72 1.37 -16.29
C ARG A 269 -9.87 0.72 -17.66
N GLU A 270 -9.89 1.52 -18.72
CA GLU A 270 -9.96 1.02 -20.12
C GLU A 270 -8.77 0.13 -20.48
N LEU A 271 -7.59 0.41 -19.92
CA LEU A 271 -6.39 -0.41 -20.09
C LEU A 271 -6.37 -1.68 -19.22
N GLY A 272 -7.40 -1.92 -18.40
CA GLY A 272 -7.47 -3.06 -17.49
C GLY A 272 -6.49 -2.97 -16.33
N GLU A 273 -5.96 -1.79 -16.01
CA GLU A 273 -4.94 -1.60 -14.96
C GLU A 273 -5.53 -1.47 -13.55
N HIS A 274 -6.43 -2.37 -13.19
CA HIS A 274 -6.83 -2.52 -11.81
C HIS A 274 -5.79 -3.38 -11.09
N ALA A 275 -5.21 -2.86 -10.00
CA ALA A 275 -4.20 -3.58 -9.21
C ALA A 275 -4.74 -4.88 -8.57
N LEU A 276 -6.05 -5.07 -8.65
CA LEU A 276 -6.82 -6.21 -8.17
C LEU A 276 -7.94 -6.45 -9.20
N GLU A 277 -8.01 -7.64 -9.80
CA GLU A 277 -9.23 -8.11 -10.46
C GLU A 277 -10.29 -8.31 -9.36
N TRP A 278 -11.10 -7.29 -9.10
CA TRP A 278 -12.22 -7.36 -8.18
C TRP A 278 -13.40 -8.09 -8.85
N GLU A 279 -13.31 -9.42 -8.98
CA GLU A 279 -14.47 -10.20 -9.37
C GLU A 279 -15.45 -10.29 -8.18
N GLY A 280 -16.50 -9.46 -8.23
CA GLY A 280 -17.73 -9.72 -7.46
C GLY A 280 -17.90 -9.02 -6.12
N VAL A 281 -17.43 -7.79 -5.94
CA VAL A 281 -17.92 -6.91 -4.86
C VAL A 281 -18.58 -5.70 -5.51
N GLN A 282 -19.90 -5.78 -5.74
CA GLN A 282 -20.69 -4.57 -5.98
C GLN A 282 -20.67 -3.76 -4.69
N THR A 283 -20.15 -2.53 -4.77
CA THR A 283 -20.29 -1.55 -3.70
C THR A 283 -21.74 -1.05 -3.72
N GLU A 284 -22.56 -1.56 -2.82
CA GLU A 284 -23.84 -0.93 -2.42
C GLU A 284 -23.58 0.35 -1.63
#